data_AF-A0A3D9AF86-F1
#
_entry.id   AF-A0A3D9AF86-F1
#
_cell.length_a   1.000
_cell.length_b   1.000
_cell.length_c   1.000
_cell.angle_alpha   90.00
_cell.angle_beta   90.00
_cell.angle_gamma   90.00
#
_symmetry.space_group_name_H-M   'P 1'
#
loop_
_entity.id
_entity.type
_entity.pdbx_description
1 polymer ?
#
loop_
_entity_poly.entity_id
_entity_poly.type
_entity_poly.pdbx_seq_one_letter_code
_entity_poly.pdbx_strand_id
1 'polypeptide(L)'
;MDIFQSIKAWYTKGEVITPEGYCPNCWGFQEYSGNFYEAVKNHGISINNIDNNRGWIQNYADLNLGGIKYSHTDNEETICNQCKVKYKLQN
;
A
#
# COMPACT_ATOMS: atom_id res chain seq x y z
N MET A 1 9.68 -2.78 -1.26
CA MET A 1 9.42 -1.34 -1.55
C MET A 1 8.34 -0.87 -0.58
N ASP A 2 8.57 0.22 0.14
CA ASP A 2 7.60 0.72 1.14
C ASP A 2 6.40 1.45 0.47
N ILE A 3 5.40 1.79 1.29
CA ILE A 3 4.20 2.55 0.89
C ILE A 3 4.54 3.92 0.28
N PHE A 4 5.70 4.47 0.63
CA PHE A 4 6.17 5.74 0.12
C PHE A 4 6.77 5.61 -1.29
N GLN A 5 7.49 4.51 -1.55
CA GLN A 5 7.98 4.21 -2.89
C GLN A 5 6.85 3.85 -3.85
N SER A 6 5.80 3.16 -3.39
CA SER A 6 4.66 2.84 -4.27
C SER A 6 3.99 4.10 -4.82
N ILE A 7 3.79 5.11 -3.97
CA ILE A 7 3.20 6.37 -4.39
C ILE A 7 4.13 7.21 -5.28
N LYS A 8 5.45 7.18 -5.02
CA LYS A 8 6.42 7.82 -5.91
C LYS A 8 6.43 7.18 -7.29
N ALA A 9 6.38 5.85 -7.36
CA ALA A 9 6.32 5.12 -8.63
C ALA A 9 5.04 5.47 -9.42
N TRP A 10 3.91 5.60 -8.73
CA TRP A 10 2.66 6.03 -9.35
C TRP A 10 2.75 7.44 -9.95
N TYR A 11 3.28 8.43 -9.22
CA TYR A 11 3.44 9.79 -9.74
C TYR A 11 4.44 9.91 -10.89
N THR A 12 5.53 9.15 -10.84
CA THR A 12 6.66 9.31 -11.78
C THR A 12 6.56 8.41 -13.00
N LYS A 13 5.97 7.24 -12.87
CA LYS A 13 5.91 6.21 -13.92
C LYS A 13 4.49 5.75 -14.26
N GLY A 14 3.49 6.16 -13.50
CA GLY A 14 2.13 5.62 -13.62
C GLY A 14 2.01 4.17 -13.19
N GLU A 15 3.02 3.63 -12.49
CA GLU A 15 3.07 2.23 -12.07
C GLU A 15 2.30 2.03 -10.76
N VAL A 16 1.37 1.07 -10.74
CA VAL A 16 0.70 0.62 -9.52
C VAL A 16 1.53 -0.51 -8.91
N ILE A 17 2.40 -0.14 -7.97
CA ILE A 17 3.24 -1.11 -7.27
C ILE A 17 2.60 -1.44 -5.92
N THR A 18 2.47 -2.73 -5.62
CA THR A 18 2.04 -3.16 -4.28
C THR A 18 3.19 -2.93 -3.30
N PRO A 19 2.98 -2.16 -2.23
CA PRO A 19 3.99 -2.00 -1.20
C PRO A 19 4.17 -3.29 -0.40
N GLU A 20 5.37 -3.46 0.11
CA GLU A 20 5.76 -4.59 0.93
C GLU A 20 4.90 -4.68 2.20
N GLY A 21 4.54 -5.90 2.58
CA GLY A 21 3.61 -6.16 3.69
C GLY A 21 2.13 -6.03 3.33
N TYR A 22 1.78 -5.61 2.12
CA TYR A 22 0.40 -5.52 1.64
C TYR A 22 0.05 -6.62 0.62
N CYS A 23 -1.20 -7.06 0.64
CA CYS A 23 -1.72 -8.03 -0.31
C CYS A 23 -1.84 -7.44 -1.74
N PRO A 24 -1.18 -8.00 -2.77
CA PRO A 24 -1.21 -7.47 -4.12
C PRO A 24 -2.57 -7.66 -4.80
N ASN A 25 -3.34 -8.68 -4.43
CA ASN A 25 -4.69 -8.85 -4.94
C ASN A 25 -5.60 -7.72 -4.46
N CYS A 26 -5.59 -7.41 -3.15
CA CYS A 26 -6.37 -6.31 -2.61
C CYS A 26 -5.84 -4.94 -3.02
N TRP A 27 -4.52 -4.80 -3.14
CA TRP A 27 -3.90 -3.57 -3.63
C TRP A 27 -4.25 -3.28 -5.09
N GLY A 28 -4.22 -4.32 -5.94
CA GLY A 28 -4.60 -4.25 -7.35
C GLY A 28 -6.10 -4.05 -7.59
N PHE A 29 -6.94 -4.27 -6.58
CA PHE A 29 -8.29 -3.76 -6.59
C PHE A 29 -8.22 -2.23 -6.52
N GLN A 30 -8.80 -1.57 -7.53
CA GLN A 30 -8.86 -0.10 -7.61
C GLN A 30 -9.45 0.53 -6.34
N GLU A 31 -10.18 -0.23 -5.52
CA GLU A 31 -10.67 0.21 -4.22
C GLU A 31 -9.53 0.63 -3.26
N TYR A 32 -8.56 -0.23 -2.94
CA TYR A 32 -7.54 0.13 -1.94
C TYR A 32 -6.48 1.09 -2.48
N SER A 33 -5.88 0.75 -3.63
CA SER A 33 -4.86 1.62 -4.22
C SER A 33 -5.46 2.93 -4.76
N GLY A 34 -6.65 2.88 -5.37
CA GLY A 34 -7.35 4.08 -5.84
C GLY A 34 -7.78 4.99 -4.70
N ASN A 35 -8.40 4.47 -3.63
CA ASN A 35 -8.78 5.29 -2.47
C ASN A 35 -7.54 5.91 -1.81
N PHE A 36 -6.42 5.19 -1.74
CA PHE A 36 -5.16 5.72 -1.22
C PHE A 36 -4.62 6.86 -2.10
N TYR A 37 -4.52 6.65 -3.41
CA TYR A 37 -4.01 7.66 -4.33
C TYR A 37 -4.93 8.89 -4.43
N GLU A 38 -6.25 8.68 -4.33
CA GLU A 38 -7.24 9.76 -4.26
C GLU A 38 -7.08 10.56 -2.96
N ALA A 39 -6.97 9.90 -1.81
CA ALA A 39 -6.79 10.58 -0.53
C ALA A 39 -5.51 11.42 -0.51
N VAL A 40 -4.42 10.91 -1.09
CA VAL A 40 -3.16 11.64 -1.25
C VAL A 40 -3.37 12.91 -2.10
N LYS A 41 -4.03 12.78 -3.25
CA LYS A 41 -4.36 13.92 -4.11
C LYS A 41 -5.23 14.94 -3.38
N ASN A 42 -6.26 14.48 -2.67
CA ASN A 42 -7.18 15.33 -1.91
C ASN A 42 -6.48 16.05 -0.75
N HIS A 43 -5.42 15.47 -0.19
CA HIS A 43 -4.57 16.13 0.81
C HIS A 43 -3.61 17.17 0.21
N GLY A 44 -3.58 17.34 -1.12
CA GLY A 44 -2.69 18.27 -1.80
C GLY A 44 -1.24 17.77 -1.89
N ILE A 45 -1.03 16.46 -1.72
CA ILE A 45 0.28 15.86 -1.92
C ILE A 45 0.52 15.70 -3.42
N SER A 46 1.73 16.04 -3.86
CA SER A 46 2.21 15.97 -5.22
C SER A 46 3.66 15.54 -5.22
N ILE A 47 4.23 15.25 -6.40
CA ILE A 47 5.64 14.87 -6.53
C ILE A 47 6.60 15.91 -5.92
N ASN A 48 6.22 17.19 -5.90
CA ASN A 48 7.07 18.28 -5.43
C ASN A 48 7.14 18.40 -3.89
N ASN A 49 6.15 17.87 -3.17
CA ASN A 49 6.08 17.97 -1.70
C ASN A 49 5.95 16.60 -1.02
N ILE A 50 6.04 15.50 -1.77
CA ILE A 50 5.80 14.15 -1.26
C ILE A 50 6.74 13.78 -0.10
N ASP A 51 8.02 14.13 -0.20
CA ASP A 51 9.02 13.84 0.83
C ASP A 51 8.70 14.51 2.17
N ASN A 52 8.13 15.71 2.15
CA ASN A 52 7.71 16.43 3.37
C ASN A 52 6.44 15.83 4.00
N ASN A 53 5.70 15.01 3.26
CA ASN A 53 4.43 14.43 3.68
C ASN A 53 4.53 12.95 4.06
N ARG A 54 5.75 12.40 4.19
CA ARG A 54 5.97 10.98 4.54
C ARG A 54 5.19 10.56 5.80
N GLY A 55 5.15 11.40 6.83
CA GLY A 55 4.41 11.10 8.07
C GLY A 55 2.90 10.97 7.85
N TRP A 56 2.31 11.85 7.04
CA TRP A 56 0.88 11.77 6.72
C TRP A 56 0.57 10.52 5.89
N ILE A 57 1.40 10.22 4.88
CA ILE A 57 1.26 9.05 4.01
C ILE A 57 1.28 7.77 4.85
N GLN A 58 2.24 7.65 5.77
CA GLN A 58 2.35 6.51 6.67
C GLN A 58 1.12 6.39 7.57
N ASN A 59 0.69 7.49 8.19
CA ASN A 59 -0.47 7.51 9.07
C ASN A 59 -1.77 7.11 8.35
N TYR A 60 -1.98 7.62 7.13
CA TYR A 60 -3.14 7.22 6.32
C TYR A 60 -3.12 5.71 6.04
N ALA A 61 -1.96 5.17 5.67
CA ALA A 61 -1.80 3.75 5.39
C ALA A 61 -2.07 2.87 6.62
N ASP A 62 -1.58 3.29 7.79
CA ASP A 62 -1.81 2.55 9.03
C ASP A 62 -3.29 2.53 9.45
N LEU A 63 -4.00 3.64 9.24
CA LEU A 63 -5.43 3.76 9.58
C LEU A 63 -6.35 3.03 8.59
N ASN A 64 -6.04 3.06 7.30
CA ASN A 64 -6.98 2.65 6.25
C ASN A 64 -6.59 1.36 5.53
N LEU A 65 -5.32 0.98 5.55
CA LEU A 65 -4.80 -0.16 4.79
C LEU A 65 -4.44 -1.35 5.69
N GLY A 66 -4.65 -1.23 7.01
CA GLY A 66 -4.42 -2.32 7.96
C GLY A 66 -5.19 -3.60 7.63
N GLY A 67 -6.39 -3.47 7.03
CA GLY A 67 -7.18 -4.61 6.60
C GLY A 67 -6.52 -5.48 5.54
N ILE A 68 -5.67 -4.90 4.68
CA ILE A 68 -4.99 -5.60 3.58
C ILE A 68 -3.51 -5.88 3.87
N LYS A 69 -3.01 -5.51 5.06
CA LYS A 69 -1.72 -5.96 5.55
C LYS A 69 -1.76 -7.47 5.78
N TYR A 70 -0.65 -8.13 5.50
CA TYR A 70 -0.49 -9.54 5.82
C TYR A 70 -0.46 -9.78 7.32
N SER A 71 -1.11 -10.84 7.76
CA SER A 71 -0.81 -11.49 9.03
C SER A 71 0.21 -12.60 8.82
N HIS A 72 1.11 -12.77 9.80
CA HIS A 72 2.00 -13.93 9.86
C HIS A 72 1.24 -15.09 10.50
N THR A 73 1.42 -16.28 9.95
CA THR A 73 1.04 -17.53 10.61
C THR A 73 2.28 -18.25 11.09
N ASP A 74 2.12 -19.19 12.03
CA ASP A 74 3.23 -19.96 12.61
C ASP A 74 4.07 -20.74 11.57
N ASN A 75 3.57 -20.91 10.33
CA ASN A 75 4.19 -21.68 9.26
C ASN A 75 4.84 -20.81 8.16
N GLU A 76 5.23 -19.56 8.46
CA GLU A 76 5.84 -18.62 7.49
C GLU A 76 4.94 -18.25 6.28
N GLU A 77 3.68 -18.69 6.27
CA GLU A 77 2.68 -18.26 5.29
C GLU A 77 2.12 -16.89 5.67
N THR A 78 1.95 -16.02 4.68
CA THR A 78 1.28 -14.73 4.86
C THR A 78 -0.16 -14.81 4.37
N ILE A 79 -1.11 -14.42 5.22
CA ILE A 79 -2.54 -14.42 4.88
C ILE A 79 -3.03 -12.98 4.82
N CYS A 80 -3.69 -12.62 3.72
CA CYS A 80 -4.36 -11.33 3.65
C CYS A 80 -5.59 -11.29 4.57
N ASN A 81 -5.67 -10.28 5.44
CA ASN A 81 -6.77 -10.17 6.39
C ASN A 81 -8.13 -9.85 5.73
N GLN A 82 -8.15 -9.26 4.52
CA GLN A 82 -9.37 -9.04 3.75
C GLN A 82 -9.80 -10.26 2.93
N CYS A 83 -9.03 -10.62 1.90
CA CYS A 83 -9.46 -11.63 0.92
C CYS A 83 -9.13 -13.06 1.30
N LYS A 84 -8.43 -13.28 2.42
CA LYS A 84 -8.02 -14.60 2.95
C LYS A 84 -7.15 -15.43 2.00
N VAL A 85 -6.63 -14.81 0.93
CA VAL A 85 -5.67 -15.43 0.02
C VAL A 85 -4.34 -15.61 0.76
N LYS A 86 -3.78 -16.81 0.62
CA LYS A 86 -2.45 -17.16 1.13
C LYS A 86 -1.39 -16.82 0.11
N TYR A 87 -0.31 -16.21 0.57
CA TYR A 87 0.88 -15.95 -0.23
C TYR A 87 2.07 -16.68 0.40
N LYS A 88 2.84 -17.36 -0.44
CA LYS A 88 4.18 -17.81 -0.07
C LYS A 88 5.08 -16.60 -0.20
N LEU A 89 5.76 -16.22 0.88
CA LEU A 89 6.85 -15.25 0.81
C LEU A 89 7.89 -15.84 -0.16
N GLN A 90 8.11 -15.18 -1.30
CA GLN A 90 9.24 -15.50 -2.16
C GLN A 90 10.45 -14.83 -1.51
N ASN A 91 11.29 -15.66 -0.88
CA ASN A 91 12.61 -15.26 -0.37
C ASN A 91 13.49 -14.67 -1.47
#